data_AF-A0A2D5GEU5-F1
#
_entry.id   AF-A0A2D5GEU5-F1
#
_cell.length_a   1.000
_cell.length_b   1.000
_cell.length_c   1.000
_cell.angle_alpha   90.00
_cell.angle_beta   90.00
_cell.angle_gamma   90.00
#
_symmetry.space_group_name_H-M   'P 1'
#
loop_
_entity.id
_entity.type
_entity.pdbx_description
1 polymer ?
#
loop_
_entity_poly.entity_id
_entity_poly.type
_entity_poly.pdbx_seq_one_letter_code
_entity_poly.pdbx_strand_id
1 'polypeptide(L)' 'YAGVDHLTDDSYQWCQDLLEQEAVAATPGLDFGIEGARSTVRFAYATDLVQLERAIERIARFIQRG' A
#
# COMPACT_ATOMS: atom_id res chain seq x y z
N TYR A 1 -3.56 4.36 9.22
CA TYR A 1 -3.00 3.04 8.90
C TYR A 1 -4.13 2.17 8.39
N ALA A 2 -3.93 1.51 7.25
CA ALA A 2 -4.85 0.54 6.69
C ALA A 2 -4.34 -0.86 7.03
N GLY A 3 -5.19 -1.71 7.62
CA GLY A 3 -4.87 -3.12 7.87
C GLY A 3 -4.94 -3.91 6.57
N VAL A 4 -3.89 -4.69 6.29
CA VAL A 4 -3.73 -5.47 5.05
C VAL A 4 -3.54 -6.96 5.33
N ASP A 5 -3.88 -7.42 6.55
CA ASP A 5 -3.78 -8.84 6.96
C ASP A 5 -4.55 -9.81 6.05
N HIS A 6 -5.57 -9.32 5.35
CA HIS A 6 -6.39 -10.08 4.39
C HIS A 6 -5.77 -10.16 3.00
N LEU A 7 -4.69 -9.42 2.73
CA LEU A 7 -3.98 -9.37 1.46
C LEU A 7 -2.58 -9.97 1.55
N THR A 8 -1.93 -9.86 2.72
CA THR A 8 -0.55 -10.28 2.93
C THR A 8 -0.24 -10.48 4.41
N ASP A 9 0.79 -11.26 4.70
CA ASP A 9 1.44 -11.37 6.02
C ASP A 9 2.75 -10.54 6.11
N ASP A 10 3.16 -9.90 5.01
CA ASP A 10 4.34 -9.03 4.93
C ASP A 10 4.05 -7.73 4.16
N SER A 11 3.60 -6.72 4.90
CA SER A 11 3.32 -5.38 4.35
C SER A 11 4.56 -4.69 3.74
N TYR A 12 5.77 -5.06 4.13
CA TYR A 12 6.99 -4.50 3.54
C TYR A 12 7.16 -5.00 2.11
N GLN A 13 7.13 -6.32 1.92
CA GLN A 13 7.23 -6.90 0.58
C GLN A 13 6.03 -6.46 -0.29
N TRP A 14 4.83 -6.43 0.29
CA TRP A 14 3.64 -5.96 -0.43
C TRP A 14 3.76 -4.51 -0.93
N CYS A 15 4.36 -3.60 -0.14
CA CYS A 15 4.61 -2.23 -0.59
C CYS A 15 5.68 -2.16 -1.70
N GLN A 16 6.70 -3.01 -1.66
CA GLN A 16 7.70 -3.11 -2.73
C GLN A 16 7.07 -3.61 -4.03
N ASP A 17 6.28 -4.67 -3.96
CA ASP A 17 5.60 -5.24 -5.13
C ASP A 17 4.62 -4.25 -5.77
N LEU A 18 3.86 -3.50 -4.95
CA LEU A 18 2.95 -2.46 -5.43
C LEU A 18 3.72 -1.34 -6.16
N LEU A 19 4.89 -0.96 -5.65
CA LEU A 19 5.76 0.02 -6.29
C LEU A 19 6.32 -0.50 -7.62
N GLU A 20 6.84 -1.72 -7.64
CA GLU A 20 7.47 -2.31 -8.83
C GLU A 20 6.46 -2.58 -9.95
N GLN A 21 5.27 -3.09 -9.60
CA GLN A 21 4.30 -3.56 -10.60
C GLN A 21 3.34 -2.47 -11.07
N GLU A 22 2.93 -1.55 -10.20
CA GLU A 22 1.92 -0.54 -10.53
C GLU A 22 2.43 0.90 -10.35
N ALA A 23 3.70 1.09 -9.98
CA ALA A 23 4.31 2.40 -9.75
C ALA A 23 3.51 3.24 -8.75
N VAL A 24 3.07 2.62 -7.65
CA VAL A 24 2.42 3.30 -6.51
C VAL A 24 3.29 3.12 -5.28
N ALA A 25 3.81 4.23 -4.75
CA ALA A 25 4.56 4.22 -3.50
C ALA A 25 3.61 4.29 -2.30
N ALA A 26 3.78 3.38 -1.36
CA ALA A 26 3.13 3.39 -0.05
C ALA A 26 4.16 3.10 1.04
N THR A 27 3.85 3.43 2.29
CA THR A 27 4.78 3.22 3.40
C THR A 27 4.32 2.05 4.26
N PRO A 28 5.11 0.99 4.46
CA PRO A 28 4.76 -0.10 5.36
C PRO A 28 4.72 0.39 6.81
N GLY A 29 3.93 -0.28 7.65
CA GLY A 29 3.82 0.06 9.07
C GLY A 29 5.12 -0.09 9.85
N LEU A 30 6.04 -0.93 9.35
CA LEU A 30 7.36 -1.18 9.93
C LEU A 30 8.18 0.09 10.12
N ASP A 31 8.07 1.06 9.21
CA ASP A 31 8.80 2.32 9.25
C ASP A 31 8.42 3.20 10.46
N PHE A 32 7.34 2.86 11.18
CA PHE A 32 6.83 3.62 12.32
C PHE A 32 6.92 2.86 13.65
N GLY A 33 7.40 1.62 13.67
CA GLY A 33 7.61 0.84 14.89
C GLY A 33 6.32 0.58 15.70
N ILE A 34 5.16 0.54 15.05
CA ILE A 34 3.86 0.33 15.70
C ILE A 34 3.55 -1.15 15.92
N GLU A 35 2.75 -1.46 16.95
CA GLU A 35 2.15 -2.78 17.09
C GLU A 35 1.27 -3.09 15.86
N GLY A 36 1.41 -4.30 15.28
CA GLY A 36 0.77 -4.63 14.00
C GLY A 36 1.47 -4.05 12.76
N ALA A 37 2.70 -3.56 12.88
CA ALA A 37 3.46 -2.96 11.78
C ALA A 37 3.62 -3.87 10.54
N ARG A 38 3.71 -5.20 10.72
CA ARG A 38 3.87 -6.14 9.59
C ARG A 38 2.63 -6.26 8.73
N SER A 39 1.47 -5.84 9.21
CA SER A 39 0.19 -5.97 8.50
C SER A 39 -0.54 -4.64 8.33
N THR A 40 0.19 -3.53 8.40
CA THR A 40 -0.38 -2.20 8.17
C THR A 40 0.39 -1.43 7.11
N VAL A 41 -0.33 -0.60 6.36
CA VAL A 41 0.23 0.31 5.35
C VAL A 41 -0.28 1.73 5.59
N ARG A 42 0.53 2.72 5.25
CA ARG A 42 0.19 4.15 5.30
C ARG A 42 0.30 4.75 3.91
N PHE A 43 -0.76 5.46 3.51
CA PHE A 43 -0.82 6.21 2.26
C PHE A 43 -0.77 7.71 2.55
N ALA A 44 0.02 8.43 1.76
CA ALA A 44 -0.04 9.88 1.71
C ALA A 44 -1.07 10.30 0.65
N TYR A 45 -1.91 11.27 0.98
CA TYR A 45 -2.95 11.79 0.08
C TYR A 45 -2.82 13.31 -0.17
N ALA A 46 -1.63 13.87 0.12
CA ALA A 46 -1.31 15.28 -0.08
C ALA A 46 -0.95 15.57 -1.55
N THR A 47 -1.85 15.24 -2.47
CA THR A 47 -1.73 15.46 -3.92
C THR A 47 -3.10 15.76 -4.51
N ASP A 48 -3.18 16.06 -5.81
CA ASP A 48 -4.44 16.36 -6.48
C ASP A 48 -5.34 15.12 -6.67
N LEU A 49 -6.63 15.36 -6.87
CA LEU A 49 -7.64 14.29 -6.99
C LEU A 49 -7.38 13.35 -8.18
N VAL A 50 -6.87 13.87 -9.29
CA VAL A 50 -6.60 13.06 -10.50
C VAL A 50 -5.48 12.05 -10.22
N GLN A 51 -4.46 12.44 -9.46
CA GLN A 51 -3.42 11.50 -9.02
C GLN A 51 -3.95 10.47 -8.03
N LEU A 52 -4.83 10.88 -7.11
CA LEU A 52 -5.45 9.95 -6.16
C LEU A 52 -6.31 8.91 -6.85
N GLU A 53 -7.16 9.32 -7.81
CA GLU A 53 -8.01 8.42 -8.59
C GLU A 53 -7.16 7.38 -9.34
N ARG A 54 -6.09 7.82 -10.01
CA ARG A 54 -5.15 6.93 -10.70
C ARG A 54 -4.46 5.95 -9.75
N ALA A 55 -4.07 6.40 -8.56
CA ALA A 55 -3.44 5.54 -7.56
C ALA A 55 -4.43 4.47 -7.05
N ILE A 56 -5.68 4.84 -6.81
CA ILE A 56 -6.73 3.91 -6.38
C ILE A 56 -6.99 2.85 -7.46
N GLU A 57 -7.09 3.23 -8.73
CA GLU A 57 -7.26 2.28 -9.85
C GLU A 57 -6.10 1.28 -9.94
N ARG A 58 -4.87 1.75 -9.78
CA ARG A 58 -3.66 0.92 -9.76
C ARG A 58 -3.66 -0.07 -8.59
N ILE A 59 -3.96 0.41 -7.39
CA ILE A 59 -4.08 -0.44 -6.19
C ILE A 59 -5.18 -1.49 -6.39
N ALA A 60 -6.33 -1.12 -6.93
CA ALA A 60 -7.41 -2.06 -7.19
C ALA A 60 -7.00 -3.16 -8.17
N ARG A 61 -6.30 -2.81 -9.26
CA ARG A 61 -5.77 -3.80 -10.22
C ARG A 61 -4.74 -4.73 -9.58
N PHE A 62 -3.85 -4.20 -8.75
CA PHE A 62 -2.86 -4.99 -8.02
C PHE A 62 -3.53 -6.05 -7.15
N ILE A 63 -4.51 -5.63 -6.33
CA ILE A 63 -5.24 -6.51 -5.41
C ILE A 63 -6.02 -7.60 -6.15
N GLN A 64 -6.59 -7.29 -7.31
CA GLN A 64 -7.38 -8.28 -8.09
C GLN A 64 -6.53 -9.33 -8.80
N ARG A 65 -5.22 -9.13 -8.94
CA ARG A 65 -4.32 -10.07 -9.62
C ARG A 65 -3.68 -11.09 -8.67
N GLY A 66 -3.62 -10.78 -7.37
CA GLY A 66 -3.17 -11.70 -6.31
C GLY A 66 -4.32 -12.51 -5.74
#